data_AF-A0A8H6C524-F1
#
_entry.id   AF-A0A8H6C524-F1
#
_cell.length_a   1.000
_cell.length_b   1.000
_cell.length_c   1.000
_cell.angle_alpha   90.00
_cell.angle_beta   90.00
_cell.angle_gamma   90.00
#
_symmetry.space_group_name_H-M   'P 1'
#
loop_
_entity.id
_entity.type
_entity.pdbx_description
1 polymer ?
#
loop_
_entity_poly.entity_id
_entity_poly.type
_entity_poly.pdbx_seq_one_letter_code
_entity_poly.pdbx_strand_id
1 'polypeptide(L)'
;MGLSFRHFNYFGYGIYNDIKSRLPHYKSDFTDAFNYRVIPSTAFIFFTNLLPAIAFAQDMFDKTDHAYGVNEVLMSSALAGVVFGLFSGQPLCIVGVTGPISIFSYTVYELIHPRGTPYFPFMCWVYLWSMVFHIIIAVGNYISFLRIISLYSCDIFGFFINMVYIQKGIQILSNQFDDVDLASGYCSVMIALLMVICGVGSNILGNYLHYFKPWVRKVFVDYGVVVSVIFFTGFIHFGGKLDDTDLARLPITQSFQPTRNGEIRPHGWFIHFWPGENISVGDVFLAIPFAILLTFLFYFDHND
;
A
#
# COMPACT_ATOMS: atom_id res chain seq x y z
N MET A 1 -13.69 15.83 28.79
CA MET A 1 -12.59 14.97 29.28
C MET A 1 -11.30 15.75 29.06
N GLY A 2 -10.65 16.25 30.11
CA GLY A 2 -9.53 17.19 29.96
C GLY A 2 -8.32 16.51 29.29
N LEU A 3 -7.83 17.08 28.19
CA LEU A 3 -6.56 16.71 27.55
C LEU A 3 -5.41 17.03 28.53
N SER A 4 -5.12 16.09 29.42
CA SER A 4 -3.99 16.21 30.34
C SER A 4 -2.71 15.82 29.60
N PHE A 5 -1.95 16.82 29.14
CA PHE A 5 -0.59 16.67 28.59
C PHE A 5 0.46 16.25 29.66
N ARG A 6 0.02 15.57 30.73
CA ARG A 6 0.81 15.28 31.94
C ARG A 6 1.90 14.20 31.82
N HIS A 7 2.29 13.79 30.61
CA HIS A 7 3.16 12.61 30.43
C HIS A 7 4.54 12.90 29.80
N PHE A 8 4.99 14.15 29.75
CA PHE A 8 6.41 14.46 29.53
C PHE A 8 7.21 14.24 30.82
N ASN A 9 7.28 12.99 31.31
CA ASN A 9 8.10 12.68 32.49
C ASN A 9 9.58 12.53 32.12
N TYR A 10 9.91 11.82 31.02
CA TYR A 10 11.27 11.66 30.49
C TYR A 10 11.25 11.21 29.02
N PHE A 11 12.35 11.45 28.30
CA PHE A 11 12.52 11.01 26.90
C PHE A 11 12.33 9.49 26.78
N GLY A 12 11.48 9.04 25.85
CA GLY A 12 11.21 7.62 25.63
C GLY A 12 10.18 6.98 26.58
N TYR A 13 9.52 7.77 27.45
CA TYR A 13 8.45 7.25 28.33
C TYR A 13 7.30 6.60 27.55
N GLY A 14 6.92 7.18 26.40
CA GLY A 14 5.89 6.61 25.51
C GLY A 14 6.26 5.20 25.04
N ILE A 15 7.45 5.06 24.45
CA ILE A 15 7.99 3.78 23.96
C ILE A 15 7.99 2.71 25.07
N TYR A 16 8.42 3.07 26.29
CA TYR A 16 8.43 2.13 27.40
C TYR A 16 7.02 1.64 27.78
N ASN A 17 6.04 2.55 27.82
CA ASN A 17 4.65 2.18 28.12
C ASN A 17 4.04 1.32 27.01
N ASP A 18 4.34 1.61 25.76
CA ASP A 18 3.85 0.85 24.61
C ASP A 18 4.40 -0.58 24.66
N ILE A 19 5.71 -0.76 24.89
CA ILE A 19 6.32 -2.08 25.05
C ILE A 19 5.73 -2.81 26.26
N LYS A 20 5.61 -2.14 27.41
CA LYS A 20 5.07 -2.75 28.64
C LYS A 20 3.64 -3.23 28.47
N SER A 21 2.82 -2.50 27.72
CA SER A 21 1.43 -2.87 27.46
C SER A 21 1.29 -3.96 26.39
N ARG A 22 2.13 -3.96 25.36
CA ARG A 22 2.04 -4.93 24.24
C ARG A 22 2.69 -6.28 24.54
N LEU A 23 3.83 -6.30 25.22
CA LEU A 23 4.64 -7.50 25.43
C LEU A 23 3.89 -8.70 26.06
N PRO A 24 2.95 -8.52 27.02
CA PRO A 24 2.19 -9.64 27.59
C PRO A 24 1.28 -10.35 26.59
N HIS A 25 0.76 -9.63 25.59
CA HIS A 25 -0.17 -10.16 24.58
C HIS A 25 0.54 -10.91 23.44
N TYR A 26 1.83 -10.64 23.23
CA TYR A 26 2.56 -11.20 22.09
C TYR A 26 2.54 -12.73 22.03
N LYS A 27 2.59 -13.41 23.19
CA LYS A 27 2.51 -14.87 23.25
C LYS A 27 1.11 -15.41 22.96
N SER A 28 0.07 -14.70 23.42
CA SER A 28 -1.32 -15.13 23.19
C SER A 28 -1.74 -14.93 21.74
N ASP A 29 -1.18 -13.96 21.03
CA ASP A 29 -1.53 -13.70 19.63
C ASP A 29 -1.31 -14.93 18.72
N PHE A 30 -0.26 -15.72 18.96
CA PHE A 30 -0.02 -16.95 18.22
C PHE A 30 -1.05 -18.04 18.53
N THR A 31 -1.52 -18.13 19.78
CA THR A 31 -2.57 -19.09 20.16
C THR A 31 -3.95 -18.64 19.67
N ASP A 32 -4.22 -17.34 19.71
CA ASP A 32 -5.49 -16.74 19.30
C ASP A 32 -5.69 -16.79 17.78
N ALA A 33 -4.59 -16.82 17.02
CA ALA A 33 -4.59 -17.01 15.58
C ALA A 33 -5.05 -18.41 15.13
N PHE A 34 -5.10 -19.42 16.00
CA PHE A 34 -5.60 -20.76 15.68
C PHE A 34 -7.14 -20.82 15.66
N ASN A 35 -7.76 -19.96 14.86
CA ASN A 35 -9.21 -19.89 14.66
C ASN A 35 -9.53 -20.13 13.18
N TYR A 36 -10.56 -20.93 12.91
CA TYR A 36 -11.01 -21.22 11.54
C TYR A 36 -11.36 -19.96 10.72
N ARG A 37 -11.68 -18.85 11.39
CA ARG A 37 -11.98 -17.55 10.74
C ARG A 37 -10.73 -16.85 10.20
N VAL A 38 -9.53 -17.22 10.65
CA VAL A 38 -8.30 -16.59 10.18
C VAL A 38 -8.06 -16.90 8.70
N ILE A 39 -8.33 -18.13 8.25
CA ILE A 39 -8.15 -18.53 6.85
C ILE A 39 -8.92 -17.62 5.88
N PRO A 40 -10.25 -17.43 6.01
CA PRO A 40 -10.99 -16.51 5.15
C PRO A 40 -10.52 -15.06 5.28
N SER A 41 -10.26 -14.59 6.51
CA SER A 41 -9.78 -13.22 6.74
C SER A 41 -8.44 -12.96 6.06
N THR A 42 -7.49 -13.90 6.13
CA THR A 42 -6.18 -13.81 5.47
C THR A 42 -6.34 -13.78 3.96
N ALA A 43 -7.17 -14.66 3.39
CA ALA A 43 -7.42 -14.68 1.94
C ALA A 43 -8.06 -13.36 1.47
N PHE A 44 -9.08 -12.89 2.19
CA PHE A 44 -9.75 -11.62 1.89
C PHE A 44 -8.77 -10.45 1.93
N ILE A 45 -8.04 -10.30 3.05
CA ILE A 45 -7.06 -9.23 3.25
C ILE A 45 -5.96 -9.28 2.19
N PHE A 46 -5.47 -10.48 1.82
CA PHE A 46 -4.46 -10.61 0.78
C PHE A 46 -4.94 -10.01 -0.56
N PHE A 47 -6.12 -10.40 -1.04
CA PHE A 47 -6.63 -9.88 -2.32
C PHE A 47 -7.03 -8.41 -2.25
N THR A 48 -7.59 -7.95 -1.14
CA THR A 48 -7.99 -6.53 -1.00
C THR A 48 -6.80 -5.59 -0.91
N ASN A 49 -5.64 -6.05 -0.41
CA ASN A 49 -4.42 -5.23 -0.38
C ASN A 49 -3.57 -5.38 -1.64
N LEU A 50 -3.59 -6.57 -2.27
CA LEU A 50 -2.82 -6.82 -3.48
C LEU A 50 -3.29 -5.95 -4.65
N LEU A 51 -4.60 -5.83 -4.88
CA LEU A 51 -5.13 -5.11 -6.04
C LEU A 51 -4.79 -3.61 -6.03
N PRO A 52 -5.02 -2.85 -4.93
CA PRO A 52 -4.59 -1.45 -4.86
C PRO A 52 -3.07 -1.31 -4.93
N ALA A 53 -2.31 -2.20 -4.29
CA ALA A 53 -0.85 -2.15 -4.34
C ALA A 53 -0.33 -2.29 -5.77
N ILE A 54 -0.90 -3.21 -6.56
CA ILE A 54 -0.56 -3.36 -7.98
C ILE A 54 -0.96 -2.12 -8.78
N ALA A 55 -2.17 -1.60 -8.58
CA ALA A 55 -2.67 -0.42 -9.28
C ALA A 55 -1.76 0.80 -9.06
N PHE A 56 -1.34 1.04 -7.82
CA PHE A 56 -0.42 2.11 -7.48
C PHE A 56 1.02 1.83 -7.93
N ALA A 57 1.47 0.58 -7.89
CA ALA A 57 2.77 0.20 -8.43
C ALA A 57 2.87 0.46 -9.94
N GLN A 58 1.82 0.11 -10.70
CA GLN A 58 1.78 0.36 -12.13
C GLN A 58 1.78 1.87 -12.44
N ASP A 59 0.97 2.66 -11.73
CA ASP A 59 0.98 4.11 -11.93
C ASP A 59 2.34 4.74 -11.63
N MET A 60 2.98 4.32 -10.55
CA MET A 60 4.32 4.78 -10.21
C MET A 60 5.36 4.32 -11.24
N PHE A 61 5.22 3.10 -11.76
CA PHE A 61 6.08 2.56 -12.82
C PHE A 61 5.99 3.42 -14.08
N ASP A 62 4.77 3.73 -14.52
CA ASP A 62 4.52 4.52 -15.73
C ASP A 62 5.00 5.98 -15.57
N LYS A 63 4.89 6.55 -14.36
CA LYS A 63 5.28 7.94 -14.06
C LYS A 63 6.75 8.16 -13.69
N THR A 64 7.50 7.10 -13.40
CA THR A 64 8.93 7.21 -13.00
C THR A 64 9.88 6.71 -14.08
N ASP A 65 9.49 6.83 -15.35
CA ASP A 65 10.16 6.22 -16.50
C ASP A 65 10.56 4.76 -16.20
N HIS A 66 9.66 3.94 -15.67
CA HIS A 66 9.93 2.54 -15.37
C HIS A 66 11.05 2.30 -14.33
N ALA A 67 11.34 3.27 -13.45
CA ALA A 67 12.32 3.12 -12.39
C ALA A 67 11.80 2.22 -11.26
N TYR A 68 10.60 2.49 -10.74
CA TYR A 68 9.95 1.68 -9.71
C TYR A 68 9.03 0.64 -10.35
N GLY A 69 9.42 -0.64 -10.34
CA GLY A 69 8.54 -1.68 -10.87
C GLY A 69 7.65 -2.35 -9.84
N VAL A 70 6.76 -3.19 -10.37
CA VAL A 70 5.79 -3.96 -9.60
C VAL A 70 6.50 -4.92 -8.63
N ASN A 71 7.63 -5.52 -9.04
CA ASN A 71 8.41 -6.42 -8.18
C ASN A 71 8.94 -5.71 -6.94
N GLU A 72 9.50 -4.51 -7.09
CA GLU A 72 10.02 -3.72 -5.97
C GLU A 72 8.91 -3.39 -4.96
N VAL A 73 7.74 -2.98 -5.45
CA VAL A 73 6.60 -2.62 -4.59
C VAL A 73 6.02 -3.84 -3.88
N LEU A 74 5.84 -4.96 -4.59
CA LEU A 74 5.32 -6.19 -4.01
C LEU A 74 6.29 -6.79 -2.98
N MET A 75 7.59 -6.82 -3.30
CA MET A 75 8.60 -7.31 -2.35
C MET A 75 8.71 -6.41 -1.12
N SER A 76 8.67 -5.09 -1.32
CA SER A 76 8.66 -4.11 -0.22
C SER A 76 7.44 -4.31 0.69
N SER A 77 6.25 -4.46 0.10
CA SER A 77 5.00 -4.66 0.85
C SER A 77 4.99 -6.01 1.59
N ALA A 78 5.51 -7.08 0.98
CA ALA A 78 5.63 -8.38 1.63
C ALA A 78 6.60 -8.35 2.82
N LEU A 79 7.79 -7.76 2.63
CA LEU A 79 8.80 -7.63 3.69
C LEU A 79 8.28 -6.74 4.83
N ALA A 80 7.71 -5.58 4.48
CA ALA A 80 7.13 -4.65 5.44
C ALA A 80 5.98 -5.31 6.21
N GLY A 81 5.09 -6.06 5.55
CA GLY A 81 4.00 -6.77 6.20
C GLY A 81 4.48 -7.80 7.23
N VAL A 82 5.54 -8.56 6.91
CA VAL A 82 6.11 -9.54 7.86
C VAL A 82 6.80 -8.84 9.03
N VAL A 83 7.67 -7.86 8.76
CA VAL A 83 8.40 -7.13 9.81
C VAL A 83 7.44 -6.35 10.70
N PHE A 84 6.48 -5.64 10.11
CA PHE A 84 5.46 -4.91 10.86
C PHE A 84 4.55 -5.87 11.64
N GLY A 85 4.11 -6.97 11.04
CA GLY A 85 3.30 -7.98 11.74
C GLY A 85 4.00 -8.56 12.98
N LEU A 86 5.32 -8.74 12.93
CA LEU A 86 6.10 -9.30 14.04
C LEU A 86 6.47 -8.29 15.12
N PHE A 87 6.69 -7.02 14.79
CA PHE A 87 7.25 -6.02 15.71
C PHE A 87 6.32 -4.84 16.02
N SER A 88 5.14 -4.75 15.40
CA SER A 88 4.20 -3.65 15.64
C SER A 88 3.50 -3.71 16.99
N GLY A 89 3.09 -2.53 17.47
CA GLY A 89 2.17 -2.39 18.60
C GLY A 89 0.75 -2.85 18.27
N GLN A 90 0.37 -2.89 16.99
CA GLN A 90 -0.98 -3.25 16.53
C GLN A 90 -0.90 -4.10 15.24
N PRO A 91 -0.86 -5.44 15.34
CA PRO A 91 -0.72 -6.33 14.18
C PRO A 91 -1.98 -6.44 13.33
N LEU A 92 -3.11 -5.88 13.78
CA LEU A 92 -4.34 -5.76 12.99
C LEU A 92 -4.25 -4.66 11.93
N CYS A 93 -3.30 -3.73 12.06
CA CYS A 93 -3.06 -2.68 11.09
C CYS A 93 -2.34 -3.27 9.87
N ILE A 94 -2.83 -2.95 8.68
CA ILE A 94 -2.27 -3.43 7.42
C ILE A 94 -1.44 -2.30 6.81
N VAL A 95 -0.17 -2.59 6.56
CA VAL A 95 0.77 -1.66 5.93
C VAL A 95 0.94 -2.02 4.46
N GLY A 96 0.95 -1.01 3.59
CA GLY A 96 1.08 -1.18 2.15
C GLY A 96 1.33 0.15 1.46
N VAL A 97 1.61 0.08 0.15
CA VAL A 97 1.76 1.29 -0.66
C VAL A 97 0.39 1.91 -0.91
N THR A 98 0.27 3.19 -0.61
CA THR A 98 -0.96 3.97 -0.79
C THR A 98 -0.82 4.98 -1.93
N GLY A 99 -1.96 5.52 -2.39
CA GLY A 99 -2.00 6.57 -3.41
C GLY A 99 -1.12 7.77 -3.07
N PRO A 100 -1.26 8.39 -1.87
CA PRO A 100 -0.44 9.54 -1.49
C PRO A 100 1.07 9.29 -1.54
N ILE A 101 1.53 8.10 -1.15
CA ILE A 101 2.95 7.72 -1.23
C ILE A 101 3.41 7.60 -2.69
N SER A 102 2.55 7.08 -3.55
CA SER A 102 2.83 6.96 -4.99
C SER A 102 2.92 8.34 -5.63
N ILE A 103 2.00 9.25 -5.28
CA ILE A 103 2.00 10.66 -5.68
C ILE A 103 3.29 11.34 -5.26
N PHE A 104 3.66 11.18 -3.99
CA PHE A 104 4.92 11.70 -3.48
C PHE A 104 6.12 11.18 -4.29
N SER A 105 6.17 9.88 -4.56
CA SER A 105 7.32 9.23 -5.20
C SER A 105 7.53 9.69 -6.64
N TYR A 106 6.48 9.82 -7.45
CA TYR A 106 6.61 10.35 -8.82
C TYR A 106 6.79 11.88 -8.83
N THR A 107 6.21 12.62 -7.87
CA THR A 107 6.44 14.07 -7.77
C THR A 107 7.91 14.35 -7.44
N VAL A 108 8.52 13.56 -6.56
CA VAL A 108 9.97 13.64 -6.31
C VAL A 108 10.73 13.39 -7.61
N TYR A 109 10.38 12.33 -8.36
CA TYR A 109 11.02 12.00 -9.64
C TYR A 109 10.99 13.19 -10.61
N GLU A 110 9.82 13.81 -10.83
CA GLU A 110 9.67 14.96 -11.72
C GLU A 110 10.50 16.19 -11.28
N LEU A 111 10.70 16.38 -9.96
CA LEU A 111 11.46 17.52 -9.43
C LEU A 111 12.98 17.34 -9.49
N ILE A 112 13.46 16.10 -9.36
CA ILE A 112 14.89 15.79 -9.29
C ILE A 112 15.47 15.35 -10.65
N HIS A 113 14.66 14.76 -11.53
CA HIS A 113 15.12 14.28 -12.83
C HIS A 113 15.75 15.42 -13.68
N PRO A 114 15.15 16.63 -13.78
CA PRO A 114 15.75 17.75 -14.51
C PRO A 114 17.06 18.28 -13.90
N ARG A 115 17.35 17.97 -12.63
CA ARG A 115 18.59 18.37 -11.95
C ARG A 115 19.75 17.42 -12.23
N GLY A 116 19.48 16.23 -12.78
CA GLY A 116 20.49 15.20 -13.00
C GLY A 116 20.90 14.45 -11.72
N THR A 117 20.24 14.69 -10.59
CA THR A 117 20.47 13.93 -9.35
C THR A 117 19.89 12.52 -9.52
N PRO A 118 20.64 11.45 -9.18
CA PRO A 118 20.12 10.09 -9.31
C PRO A 118 19.00 9.81 -8.31
N TYR A 119 17.88 9.31 -8.83
CA TYR A 119 16.63 9.14 -8.09
C TYR A 119 16.72 8.18 -6.90
N PHE A 120 17.30 6.99 -7.09
CA PHE A 120 17.37 6.00 -6.03
C PHE A 120 18.22 6.43 -4.82
N PRO A 121 19.45 6.95 -5.00
CA PRO A 121 20.21 7.54 -3.89
C PRO A 121 19.47 8.68 -3.20
N PHE A 122 18.80 9.56 -3.95
CA PHE A 122 18.04 10.66 -3.38
C PHE A 122 16.88 10.16 -2.52
N MET A 123 16.08 9.22 -3.03
CA MET A 123 14.98 8.59 -2.29
C MET A 123 15.48 7.87 -1.03
N CYS A 124 16.64 7.21 -1.09
CA CYS A 124 17.26 6.58 0.08
C CYS A 124 17.53 7.61 1.20
N TRP A 125 18.09 8.77 0.86
CA TRP A 125 18.30 9.85 1.83
C TRP A 125 17.00 10.43 2.38
N VAL A 126 15.96 10.57 1.55
CA VAL A 126 14.62 10.97 2.00
C VAL A 126 14.10 9.99 3.06
N TYR A 127 14.21 8.68 2.83
CA TYR A 127 13.80 7.66 3.80
C TYR A 127 14.66 7.65 5.07
N LEU A 128 15.97 7.84 4.96
CA LEU A 128 16.88 7.92 6.12
C LEU A 128 16.57 9.12 7.01
N TRP A 129 16.36 10.31 6.41
CA TRP A 129 15.94 11.49 7.17
C TRP A 129 14.55 11.29 7.79
N SER A 130 13.62 10.66 7.07
CA SER A 130 12.30 10.35 7.62
C SER A 130 12.39 9.41 8.81
N MET A 131 13.25 8.38 8.78
CA MET A 131 13.52 7.52 9.93
C MET A 131 14.02 8.31 11.14
N VAL A 132 14.96 9.24 10.94
CA VAL A 132 15.48 10.10 12.02
C VAL A 132 14.34 10.94 12.62
N PHE A 133 13.49 11.56 11.79
CA PHE A 133 12.35 12.34 12.28
C PHE A 133 11.33 11.49 13.03
N HIS A 134 11.04 10.27 12.59
CA HIS A 134 10.16 9.35 13.33
C HIS A 134 10.75 8.96 14.69
N ILE A 135 12.06 8.73 14.79
CA ILE A 135 12.72 8.47 16.08
C ILE A 135 12.58 9.67 17.02
N ILE A 136 12.77 10.90 16.51
CA ILE A 136 12.57 12.12 17.28
C ILE A 136 11.13 12.23 17.77
N ILE A 137 10.15 11.93 16.91
CA ILE A 137 8.72 11.93 17.25
C ILE A 137 8.39 10.90 18.34
N ALA A 138 8.92 9.68 18.21
CA ALA A 138 8.69 8.60 19.16
C ALA A 138 9.31 8.90 20.54
N VAL A 139 10.57 9.35 20.57
CA VAL A 139 11.27 9.69 21.82
C VAL A 139 10.67 10.93 22.49
N GLY A 140 10.25 11.90 21.68
CA GLY A 140 9.58 13.13 22.12
C GLY A 140 8.11 12.96 22.49
N ASN A 141 7.51 11.77 22.34
CA ASN A 141 6.10 11.50 22.61
C ASN A 141 5.14 12.50 21.91
N TYR A 142 5.51 12.96 20.71
CA TYR A 142 4.71 13.94 19.97
C TYR A 142 3.39 13.35 19.46
N ILE A 143 3.27 12.02 19.42
CA ILE A 143 2.03 11.27 19.14
C ILE A 143 0.87 11.73 20.05
N SER A 144 1.15 12.22 21.27
CA SER A 144 0.10 12.75 22.16
C SER A 144 -0.68 13.92 21.56
N PHE A 145 -0.14 14.65 20.57
CA PHE A 145 -0.85 15.72 19.89
C PHE A 145 -1.97 15.22 18.98
N LEU A 146 -1.93 13.96 18.53
CA LEU A 146 -2.97 13.38 17.70
C LEU A 146 -4.28 13.13 18.44
N ARG A 147 -4.26 13.13 19.79
CA ARG A 147 -5.49 13.10 20.61
C ARG A 147 -6.39 14.31 20.39
N ILE A 148 -5.90 15.35 19.70
CA ILE A 148 -6.65 16.54 19.31
C ILE A 148 -7.46 16.27 18.03
N ILE A 149 -7.06 15.30 17.20
CA ILE A 149 -7.79 14.91 16.00
C ILE A 149 -9.13 14.31 16.41
N SER A 150 -10.19 14.83 15.79
CA SER A 150 -11.56 14.40 16.04
C SER A 150 -11.97 13.27 15.09
N LEU A 151 -12.95 12.45 15.50
CA LEU A 151 -13.55 11.43 14.62
C LEU A 151 -14.03 12.01 13.28
N TYR A 152 -14.51 13.27 13.28
CA TYR A 152 -14.93 13.96 12.08
C TYR A 152 -13.78 14.14 11.06
N SER A 153 -12.57 14.41 11.54
CA SER A 153 -11.39 14.54 10.68
C SER A 153 -11.02 13.20 10.05
N CYS A 154 -11.01 12.12 10.84
CA CYS A 154 -10.72 10.77 10.38
C CYS A 154 -11.76 10.28 9.36
N ASP A 155 -13.06 10.52 9.62
CA ASP A 155 -14.14 10.15 8.69
C ASP A 155 -14.01 10.87 7.33
N ILE A 156 -13.65 12.16 7.34
CA ILE A 156 -13.41 12.92 6.11
C ILE A 156 -12.18 12.40 5.38
N PHE A 157 -11.10 12.10 6.10
CA PHE A 157 -9.89 11.56 5.50
C PHE A 157 -10.15 10.19 4.85
N GLY A 158 -10.84 9.30 5.55
CA GLY A 158 -11.29 8.02 4.98
C GLY A 158 -12.16 8.19 3.74
N PHE A 159 -13.06 9.18 3.73
CA PHE A 159 -13.85 9.52 2.54
C PHE A 159 -12.98 10.04 1.38
N PHE A 160 -11.97 10.87 1.67
CA PHE A 160 -11.02 11.35 0.67
C PHE A 160 -10.24 10.19 0.02
N ILE A 161 -9.72 9.26 0.82
CA ILE A 161 -9.03 8.07 0.31
C ILE A 161 -9.95 7.23 -0.59
N ASN A 162 -11.21 7.02 -0.18
CA ASN A 162 -12.19 6.30 -1.00
C ASN A 162 -12.44 6.99 -2.35
N MET A 163 -12.55 8.32 -2.38
CA MET A 163 -12.71 9.08 -3.62
C MET A 163 -11.49 8.93 -4.55
N VAL A 164 -10.27 9.01 -3.99
CA VAL A 164 -9.03 8.81 -4.75
C VAL A 164 -8.97 7.39 -5.33
N TYR A 165 -9.36 6.36 -4.57
CA TYR A 165 -9.37 4.98 -5.05
C TYR A 165 -10.35 4.78 -6.22
N ILE A 166 -11.55 5.38 -6.14
CA ILE A 166 -12.54 5.31 -7.24
C ILE A 166 -12.01 6.04 -8.48
N GLN A 167 -11.49 7.26 -8.31
CA GLN A 167 -10.91 8.02 -9.43
C GLN A 167 -9.74 7.25 -10.06
N LYS A 168 -8.91 6.59 -9.25
CA LYS A 168 -7.77 5.82 -9.75
C LYS A 168 -8.21 4.59 -10.54
N GLY A 169 -9.23 3.88 -10.06
CA GLY A 169 -9.82 2.77 -10.80
C GLY A 169 -10.36 3.19 -12.16
N ILE A 170 -11.04 4.35 -12.23
CA ILE A 170 -11.52 4.92 -13.50
C ILE A 170 -10.35 5.31 -14.41
N GLN A 171 -9.30 5.94 -13.88
CA GLN A 171 -8.12 6.32 -14.65
C GLN A 171 -7.43 5.10 -15.27
N ILE A 172 -7.23 4.03 -14.49
CA ILE A 172 -6.62 2.79 -14.99
C ILE A 172 -7.46 2.19 -16.12
N LEU A 173 -8.79 2.16 -15.95
CA LEU A 173 -9.70 1.69 -17.00
C LEU A 173 -9.65 2.57 -18.25
N SER A 174 -9.48 3.88 -18.09
CA SER A 174 -9.35 4.82 -19.21
C SER A 174 -8.07 4.58 -20.00
N ASN A 175 -6.94 4.37 -19.32
CA ASN A 175 -5.66 4.12 -19.97
C ASN A 175 -5.70 2.86 -20.87
N GLN A 176 -6.51 1.86 -20.51
CA GLN A 176 -6.69 0.65 -21.32
C GLN A 176 -7.26 0.92 -22.73
N PHE A 177 -8.00 2.02 -22.91
CA PHE A 177 -8.51 2.41 -24.23
C PHE A 177 -7.43 3.03 -25.11
N ASP A 178 -6.42 3.67 -24.51
CA ASP A 178 -5.35 4.36 -25.22
C ASP A 178 -4.19 3.40 -25.55
N ASP A 179 -3.92 2.43 -24.67
CA ASP A 179 -2.72 1.58 -24.75
C ASP A 179 -2.88 0.34 -25.67
N VAL A 180 -4.10 -0.14 -25.91
CA VAL A 180 -4.34 -1.41 -26.61
C VAL A 180 -5.25 -1.28 -27.83
N ASP A 181 -6.57 -1.36 -27.63
CA ASP A 181 -7.58 -1.21 -28.68
C ASP A 181 -8.94 -0.89 -28.05
N LEU A 182 -9.82 -0.27 -28.83
CA LEU A 182 -11.17 0.10 -28.41
C LEU A 182 -11.98 -1.12 -27.96
N ALA A 183 -11.84 -2.27 -28.65
CA ALA A 183 -12.53 -3.50 -28.30
C ALA A 183 -12.05 -4.08 -26.95
N SER A 184 -10.73 -4.07 -26.72
CA SER A 184 -10.12 -4.50 -25.46
C SER A 184 -10.48 -3.59 -24.29
N GLY A 185 -10.58 -2.27 -24.53
CA GLY A 185 -11.06 -1.31 -23.54
C GLY A 185 -12.49 -1.60 -23.09
N TYR A 186 -13.44 -1.81 -24.02
CA TYR A 186 -14.81 -2.18 -23.67
C TYR A 186 -14.91 -3.52 -22.94
N CYS A 187 -14.11 -4.50 -23.35
CA CYS A 187 -14.04 -5.79 -22.66
C CYS A 187 -13.55 -5.64 -21.22
N SER A 188 -12.48 -4.86 -21.02
CA SER A 188 -11.91 -4.59 -19.70
C SER A 188 -12.92 -3.89 -18.77
N VAL A 189 -13.65 -2.90 -19.28
CA VAL A 189 -14.72 -2.23 -18.52
C VAL A 189 -15.85 -3.19 -18.16
N MET A 190 -16.26 -4.05 -19.09
CA MET A 190 -17.30 -5.06 -18.83
C MET A 190 -16.87 -6.01 -17.71
N ILE A 191 -15.64 -6.55 -17.78
CA ILE A 191 -15.12 -7.46 -16.76
C ILE A 191 -15.01 -6.75 -15.40
N ALA A 192 -14.50 -5.53 -15.36
CA ALA A 192 -14.39 -4.75 -14.13
C ALA A 192 -15.77 -4.48 -13.48
N LEU A 193 -16.77 -4.07 -14.28
CA LEU A 193 -18.13 -3.84 -13.78
C LEU A 193 -18.79 -5.13 -13.30
N LEU A 194 -18.64 -6.24 -14.02
CA LEU A 194 -19.17 -7.54 -13.62
C LEU A 194 -18.52 -8.02 -12.32
N MET A 195 -17.20 -7.82 -12.16
CA MET A 195 -16.49 -8.12 -10.92
C MET A 195 -17.01 -7.28 -9.74
N VAL A 196 -17.26 -5.98 -9.94
CA VAL A 196 -17.86 -5.12 -8.91
C VAL A 196 -19.26 -5.60 -8.53
N ILE A 197 -20.10 -5.94 -9.52
CA ILE A 197 -21.45 -6.46 -9.29
C ILE A 197 -21.40 -7.78 -8.50
N CYS A 198 -20.50 -8.71 -8.86
CA CYS A 198 -20.33 -9.96 -8.15
C CYS A 198 -19.79 -9.76 -6.72
N GLY A 199 -18.79 -8.89 -6.55
CA GLY A 199 -18.21 -8.57 -5.24
C GLY A 199 -19.23 -7.93 -4.29
N VAL A 200 -19.89 -6.84 -4.73
CA VAL A 200 -20.93 -6.16 -3.95
C VAL A 200 -22.15 -7.07 -3.76
N GLY A 201 -22.53 -7.81 -4.80
CA GLY A 201 -23.62 -8.79 -4.75
C GLY A 201 -23.38 -9.86 -3.70
N SER A 202 -22.17 -10.42 -3.62
CA SER A 202 -21.82 -11.41 -2.60
C SER A 202 -21.96 -10.86 -1.17
N ASN A 203 -21.60 -9.60 -0.96
CA ASN A 203 -21.74 -8.92 0.32
C ASN A 203 -23.23 -8.66 0.67
N ILE A 204 -24.04 -8.25 -0.30
CA ILE A 204 -25.48 -8.02 -0.12
C ILE A 204 -26.22 -9.34 0.17
N LEU A 205 -25.93 -10.39 -0.61
CA LEU A 205 -26.43 -11.76 -0.39
C LEU A 205 -26.04 -12.28 1.00
N GLY A 206 -24.83 -11.95 1.42
CA GLY A 206 -24.25 -12.29 2.71
C GLY A 206 -24.84 -11.55 3.91
N ASN A 207 -25.24 -10.29 3.79
CA ASN A 207 -25.67 -9.51 4.95
C ASN A 207 -27.19 -9.34 5.04
N TYR A 208 -27.85 -9.11 3.91
CA TYR A 208 -29.26 -8.67 3.88
C TYR A 208 -30.24 -9.75 3.43
N LEU A 209 -29.82 -10.74 2.63
CA LEU A 209 -30.75 -11.80 2.20
C LEU A 209 -30.91 -12.88 3.29
N HIS A 210 -32.14 -13.06 3.74
CA HIS A 210 -32.52 -14.06 4.74
C HIS A 210 -32.89 -15.43 4.15
N TYR A 211 -32.80 -15.58 2.82
CA TYR A 211 -33.21 -16.81 2.12
C TYR A 211 -32.22 -17.98 2.32
N PHE A 212 -30.96 -17.71 2.70
CA PHE A 212 -29.93 -18.73 2.86
C PHE A 212 -29.65 -19.11 4.32
N LYS A 213 -29.17 -20.33 4.54
CA LYS A 213 -28.68 -20.78 5.86
C LYS A 213 -27.50 -19.91 6.32
N PRO A 214 -27.36 -19.65 7.64
CA PRO A 214 -26.30 -18.77 8.17
C PRO A 214 -24.86 -19.16 7.79
N TRP A 215 -24.57 -20.45 7.66
CA TRP A 215 -23.24 -20.92 7.23
C TRP A 215 -22.94 -20.55 5.78
N VAL A 216 -23.89 -20.80 4.85
CA VAL A 216 -23.76 -20.46 3.43
C VAL A 216 -23.55 -18.96 3.26
N ARG A 217 -24.33 -18.19 4.01
CA ARG A 217 -24.28 -16.74 4.01
C ARG A 217 -22.90 -16.20 4.44
N LYS A 218 -22.27 -16.82 5.45
CA LYS A 218 -20.88 -16.49 5.85
C LYS A 218 -19.87 -16.75 4.74
N VAL A 219 -19.99 -17.87 4.03
CA VAL A 219 -19.08 -18.18 2.90
C VAL A 219 -19.14 -17.10 1.83
N PHE A 220 -20.33 -16.57 1.51
CA PHE A 220 -20.47 -15.47 0.55
C PHE A 220 -19.82 -14.17 1.03
N VAL A 221 -19.97 -13.81 2.31
CA VAL A 221 -19.31 -12.61 2.87
C VAL A 221 -17.80 -12.76 2.86
N ASP A 222 -17.30 -13.91 3.32
CA ASP A 222 -15.88 -14.14 3.59
C ASP A 222 -15.07 -14.38 2.30
N TYR A 223 -15.63 -15.11 1.33
CA TYR A 223 -14.92 -15.52 0.11
C TYR A 223 -15.43 -14.84 -1.17
N GLY A 224 -16.50 -14.05 -1.10
CA GLY A 224 -17.16 -13.51 -2.30
C GLY A 224 -16.25 -12.66 -3.18
N VAL A 225 -15.46 -11.76 -2.56
CA VAL A 225 -14.48 -10.94 -3.28
C VAL A 225 -13.36 -11.81 -3.86
N VAL A 226 -12.80 -12.72 -3.07
CA VAL A 226 -11.71 -13.61 -3.49
C VAL A 226 -12.11 -14.48 -4.68
N VAL A 227 -13.28 -15.12 -4.61
CA VAL A 227 -13.82 -15.95 -5.68
C VAL A 227 -14.10 -15.11 -6.92
N SER A 228 -14.62 -13.89 -6.76
CA SER A 228 -14.85 -12.98 -7.89
C SER A 228 -13.54 -12.64 -8.61
N VAL A 229 -12.47 -12.30 -7.88
CA VAL A 229 -11.14 -12.05 -8.46
C VAL A 229 -10.67 -13.27 -9.25
N ILE A 230 -10.61 -14.44 -8.61
CA ILE A 230 -10.11 -15.67 -9.22
C ILE A 230 -10.93 -16.05 -10.46
N PHE A 231 -12.26 -15.94 -10.36
CA PHE A 231 -13.17 -16.28 -11.45
C PHE A 231 -12.96 -15.37 -12.66
N PHE A 232 -12.95 -14.04 -12.47
CA PHE A 232 -12.80 -13.11 -13.59
C PHE A 232 -11.38 -13.09 -14.16
N THR A 233 -10.35 -13.27 -13.34
CA THR A 233 -8.98 -13.48 -13.84
C THR A 233 -8.86 -14.78 -14.63
N GLY A 234 -9.50 -15.88 -14.18
CA GLY A 234 -9.54 -17.13 -14.91
C GLY A 234 -10.36 -17.04 -16.21
N PHE A 235 -11.47 -16.30 -16.18
CA PHE A 235 -12.34 -16.11 -17.34
C PHE A 235 -11.62 -15.42 -18.50
N ILE A 236 -10.70 -14.50 -18.21
CA ILE A 236 -9.83 -13.88 -19.22
C ILE A 236 -8.93 -14.93 -19.92
N HIS A 237 -8.47 -15.95 -19.20
CA HIS A 237 -7.58 -16.98 -19.75
C HIS A 237 -8.31 -18.13 -20.47
N PHE A 238 -9.54 -18.45 -20.08
CA PHE A 238 -10.30 -19.58 -20.62
C PHE A 238 -11.53 -19.16 -21.45
N GLY A 239 -11.75 -17.86 -21.63
CA GLY A 239 -12.86 -17.32 -22.39
C GLY A 239 -12.62 -17.48 -23.88
N GLY A 240 -13.02 -18.61 -24.47
CA GLY A 240 -12.71 -18.92 -25.88
C GLY A 240 -13.14 -17.86 -26.92
N LYS A 241 -14.15 -17.02 -26.63
CA LYS A 241 -14.55 -15.88 -27.50
C LYS A 241 -13.77 -14.58 -27.24
N LEU A 242 -12.94 -14.56 -26.19
CA LEU A 242 -12.10 -13.45 -25.76
C LEU A 242 -10.62 -13.70 -26.12
N ASP A 243 -10.30 -14.88 -26.66
CA ASP A 243 -8.94 -15.25 -27.10
C ASP A 243 -8.48 -14.41 -28.30
N ASP A 244 -9.43 -13.86 -29.07
CA ASP A 244 -9.18 -12.93 -30.18
C ASP A 244 -8.94 -11.48 -29.74
N THR A 245 -9.08 -11.16 -28.45
CA THR A 245 -8.87 -9.81 -27.90
C THR A 245 -7.66 -9.77 -26.97
N ASP A 246 -6.63 -9.03 -27.35
CA ASP A 246 -5.47 -8.78 -26.50
C ASP A 246 -5.87 -7.88 -25.33
N LEU A 247 -5.95 -8.43 -24.12
CA LEU A 247 -6.18 -7.67 -22.90
C LEU A 247 -4.84 -7.30 -22.27
N ALA A 248 -4.71 -6.07 -21.76
CA ALA A 248 -3.48 -5.70 -21.07
C ALA A 248 -3.29 -6.55 -19.82
N ARG A 249 -2.05 -6.98 -19.63
CA ARG A 249 -1.61 -7.75 -18.48
C ARG A 249 -0.57 -6.95 -17.73
N LEU A 250 -0.44 -7.25 -16.45
CA LEU A 250 0.59 -6.63 -15.64
C LEU A 250 1.97 -6.95 -16.23
N PRO A 251 2.87 -5.95 -16.32
CA PRO A 251 4.22 -6.18 -16.81
C PRO A 251 4.93 -7.14 -15.84
N ILE A 252 5.20 -8.36 -16.32
CA ILE A 252 5.96 -9.35 -15.57
C ILE A 252 7.45 -9.19 -15.88
N THR A 253 8.28 -9.17 -14.83
CA THR A 253 9.73 -9.30 -14.97
C THR A 253 10.16 -10.65 -14.38
N GLN A 254 11.43 -11.02 -14.56
CA GLN A 254 11.93 -12.27 -14.00
C GLN A 254 11.77 -12.30 -12.48
N SER A 255 11.46 -13.49 -11.94
CA SER A 255 11.23 -13.66 -10.50
C SER A 255 12.44 -13.21 -9.68
N PHE A 256 12.18 -12.43 -8.62
CA PHE A 256 13.19 -11.90 -7.68
C PHE A 256 14.28 -11.02 -8.30
N GLN A 257 14.04 -10.51 -9.50
CA GLN A 257 14.94 -9.59 -10.16
C GLN A 257 14.39 -8.15 -10.12
N PRO A 258 15.28 -7.15 -10.00
CA PRO A 258 14.89 -5.77 -10.20
C PRO A 258 14.31 -5.55 -11.59
N THR A 259 13.42 -4.58 -11.70
CA THR A 259 12.70 -4.29 -12.94
C THR A 259 13.62 -3.76 -14.04
N ARG A 260 14.73 -3.12 -13.65
CA ARG A 260 15.85 -2.78 -14.54
C ARG A 260 17.09 -3.53 -14.10
N ASN A 261 17.63 -4.36 -14.98
CA ASN A 261 18.89 -5.10 -14.78
C ASN A 261 19.87 -4.86 -15.93
N GLY A 262 21.16 -5.07 -15.67
CA GLY A 262 22.24 -4.88 -16.65
C GLY A 262 22.96 -3.55 -16.48
N GLU A 263 23.46 -2.98 -17.59
CA GLU A 263 24.31 -1.77 -17.61
C GLU A 263 23.67 -0.53 -16.98
N ILE A 264 22.33 -0.47 -16.95
CA ILE A 264 21.55 0.67 -16.43
C ILE A 264 21.40 0.62 -14.89
N ARG A 265 21.51 -0.57 -14.27
CA ARG A 265 21.46 -0.77 -12.80
C ARG A 265 22.44 -1.86 -12.37
N PRO A 266 23.76 -1.59 -12.42
CA PRO A 266 24.79 -2.60 -12.16
C PRO A 266 24.82 -3.09 -10.70
N HIS A 267 24.17 -2.37 -9.78
CA HIS A 267 24.18 -2.63 -8.34
C HIS A 267 23.08 -3.60 -7.86
N GLY A 268 22.19 -4.04 -8.77
CA GLY A 268 21.07 -4.93 -8.44
C GLY A 268 20.13 -4.31 -7.38
N TRP A 269 19.84 -5.09 -6.32
CA TRP A 269 18.96 -4.67 -5.23
C TRP A 269 19.57 -3.60 -4.31
N PHE A 270 20.90 -3.58 -4.15
CA PHE A 270 21.56 -2.66 -3.24
C PHE A 270 21.83 -1.32 -3.94
N ILE A 271 21.38 -0.23 -3.34
CA ILE A 271 21.58 1.12 -3.88
C ILE A 271 22.80 1.73 -3.19
N HIS A 272 23.81 2.16 -3.95
CA HIS A 272 24.95 2.89 -3.39
C HIS A 272 24.56 4.36 -3.18
N PHE A 273 24.28 4.73 -1.94
CA PHE A 273 23.79 6.06 -1.54
C PHE A 273 24.88 6.97 -0.90
N TRP A 274 26.14 6.53 -0.91
CA TRP A 274 27.24 7.24 -0.22
C TRP A 274 27.48 8.65 -0.81
N PRO A 275 27.62 9.70 0.03
CA PRO A 275 27.94 11.04 -0.44
C PRO A 275 29.33 11.07 -1.07
N GLY A 276 29.44 11.64 -2.27
CA GLY A 276 30.72 11.81 -2.98
C GLY A 276 30.98 10.86 -4.15
N GLU A 277 30.32 9.69 -4.21
CA GLU A 277 30.39 8.80 -5.38
C GLU A 277 29.18 8.98 -6.31
N ASN A 278 27.97 8.99 -5.75
CA ASN A 278 26.73 9.04 -6.55
C ASN A 278 25.82 10.23 -6.21
N ILE A 279 26.03 10.93 -5.10
CA ILE A 279 25.18 12.05 -4.69
C ILE A 279 26.00 13.19 -4.09
N SER A 280 25.64 14.41 -4.45
CA SER A 280 26.21 15.63 -3.86
C SER A 280 25.76 15.78 -2.40
N VAL A 281 26.64 16.29 -1.54
CA VAL A 281 26.27 16.64 -0.16
C VAL A 281 25.12 17.65 -0.14
N GLY A 282 25.04 18.55 -1.13
CA GLY A 282 23.92 19.48 -1.27
C GLY A 282 22.58 18.75 -1.47
N ASP A 283 22.56 17.69 -2.27
CA ASP A 283 21.35 16.90 -2.54
C ASP A 283 20.92 16.08 -1.32
N VAL A 284 21.87 15.67 -0.47
CA VAL A 284 21.58 15.01 0.81
C VAL A 284 20.80 15.92 1.75
N PHE A 285 21.13 17.22 1.80
CA PHE A 285 20.37 18.20 2.59
C PHE A 285 19.08 18.62 1.88
N LEU A 286 19.06 18.63 0.55
CA LEU A 286 17.85 18.88 -0.23
C LEU A 286 16.77 17.81 0.00
N ALA A 287 17.13 16.61 0.44
CA ALA A 287 16.18 15.56 0.80
C ALA A 287 15.36 15.86 2.08
N ILE A 288 15.80 16.80 2.93
CA ILE A 288 15.17 17.07 4.23
C ILE A 288 13.70 17.52 4.11
N PRO A 289 13.34 18.52 3.27
CA PRO A 289 11.94 18.94 3.11
C PRO A 289 11.02 17.80 2.64
N PHE A 290 11.51 16.96 1.72
CA PHE A 290 10.78 15.78 1.26
C PHE A 290 10.59 14.76 2.38
N ALA A 291 11.62 14.56 3.20
CA ALA A 291 11.56 13.67 4.35
C ALA A 291 10.60 14.16 5.44
N ILE A 292 10.53 15.48 5.68
CA ILE A 292 9.55 16.08 6.59
C ILE A 292 8.13 15.81 6.07
N LEU A 293 7.87 16.09 4.79
CA LEU A 293 6.57 15.84 4.17
C LEU A 293 6.17 14.36 4.28
N LEU A 294 7.09 13.44 3.95
CA LEU A 294 6.86 12.00 4.05
C LEU A 294 6.60 11.57 5.49
N THR A 295 7.32 12.15 6.46
CA THR A 295 7.12 11.86 7.88
C THR A 295 5.74 12.30 8.36
N PHE A 296 5.30 13.50 7.96
CA PHE A 296 3.94 13.95 8.26
C PHE A 296 2.89 13.05 7.61
N LEU A 297 3.10 12.65 6.35
CA LEU A 297 2.19 11.75 5.65
C LEU A 297 1.99 10.43 6.41
N PHE A 298 3.07 9.73 6.78
CA PHE A 298 2.98 8.50 7.55
C PHE A 298 2.41 8.72 8.96
N TYR A 299 2.73 9.85 9.57
CA TYR A 299 2.22 10.21 10.89
C TYR A 299 0.69 10.40 10.90
N PHE A 300 0.11 10.99 9.84
CA PHE A 300 -1.34 11.07 9.70
C PHE A 300 -1.95 9.72 9.33
N ASP A 301 -1.45 9.06 8.29
CA ASP A 301 -2.01 7.81 7.74
C ASP A 301 -2.03 6.66 8.76
N HIS A 302 -1.08 6.63 9.71
CA HIS A 302 -1.06 5.60 10.75
C HIS A 302 -2.02 5.85 11.92
N ASN A 303 -2.53 7.07 12.07
CA ASN A 303 -3.29 7.48 13.25
C ASN A 303 -4.75 7.89 12.94
N ASP A 304 -5.12 7.95 11.66
CA ASP A 304 -6.50 8.11 11.20
C ASP A 304 -7.34 6.83 11.30
#